data_AF-A0A6M1ZNS4-F1
#
_entry.id   AF-A0A6M1ZNS4-F1
#
_cell.length_a   1.000
_cell.length_b   1.000
_cell.length_c   1.000
_cell.angle_alpha   90.00
_cell.angle_beta   90.00
_cell.angle_gamma   90.00
#
_symmetry.space_group_name_H-M   'P 1'
#
loop_
_entity.id
_entity.type
_entity.pdbx_description
1 polymer ?
#
loop_
_entity_poly.entity_id
_entity_poly.type
_entity_poly.pdbx_seq_one_letter_code
_entity_poly.pdbx_strand_id
1 'polypeptide(L)'
;SNITESNGSSSMASVCGGCLAMMDAGVPIKRPVSGIAMGLILEGDRCAILSDILGLEDALGDMDFKITGDGEGITAFQMDIKVEGITIDIMREALAQAKEGRIHILGKMLEVVPEPKKEMSIYAPRIETIKINPSKIATVIGPGGKQIRAIIEQTGVQIDINDEGVISIASSNNDAMAQAKAIIEGLVSDVEVNKIYHGKVTSVVQFGVFVEILPGKEGLCHISELSDERVQNIFEYIKNGDPIKVKVLDINERGQLKLSRKAILNSKTPSQEVHG
;
A
#
# COMPACT_ATOMS: atom_id res chain seq x y z
N SER A 1 24.12 2.39 -4.69
CA SER A 1 25.00 2.58 -5.85
C SER A 1 26.37 2.08 -5.48
N ASN A 2 26.98 1.22 -6.30
CA ASN A 2 28.34 0.73 -6.11
C ASN A 2 29.18 1.20 -7.30
N ILE A 3 30.24 1.95 -7.05
CA ILE A 3 31.09 2.53 -8.11
C ILE A 3 32.18 1.53 -8.47
N THR A 4 32.11 0.98 -9.68
CA THR A 4 33.11 0.01 -10.19
C THR A 4 34.22 0.70 -10.97
N GLU A 5 33.93 1.84 -11.60
CA GLU A 5 34.87 2.68 -12.33
C GLU A 5 34.55 4.16 -12.07
N SER A 6 35.58 5.01 -12.06
CA SER A 6 35.41 6.45 -11.84
C SER A 6 36.51 7.24 -12.53
N ASN A 7 36.15 7.95 -13.58
CA ASN A 7 37.00 8.98 -14.20
C ASN A 7 36.24 10.30 -14.44
N GLY A 8 35.01 10.39 -13.95
CA GLY A 8 34.14 11.57 -14.01
C GLY A 8 33.19 11.55 -12.81
N SER A 9 31.99 12.11 -12.95
CA SER A 9 31.05 12.19 -11.82
C SER A 9 30.31 10.88 -11.53
N SER A 10 30.87 10.08 -10.63
CA SER A 10 30.22 8.87 -10.10
C SER A 10 28.91 9.17 -9.34
N SER A 11 28.74 10.40 -8.83
CA SER A 11 27.49 10.83 -8.20
C SER A 11 26.37 11.01 -9.23
N MET A 12 26.64 11.64 -10.38
CA MET A 12 25.65 11.77 -11.46
C MET A 12 25.38 10.42 -12.14
N ALA A 13 26.42 9.58 -12.30
CA ALA A 13 26.24 8.20 -12.75
C ALA A 13 25.33 7.40 -11.80
N SER A 14 25.45 7.61 -10.48
CA SER A 14 24.59 6.96 -9.49
C SER A 14 23.13 7.37 -9.59
N VAL A 15 22.85 8.65 -9.92
CA VAL A 15 21.51 9.14 -10.18
C VAL A 15 20.91 8.46 -11.42
N CYS A 16 21.65 8.45 -12.54
CA CYS A 16 21.20 7.84 -13.79
C CYS A 16 20.96 6.32 -13.62
N GLY A 17 21.94 5.61 -13.05
CA GLY A 17 21.84 4.18 -12.78
C GLY A 17 20.74 3.84 -11.76
N GLY A 18 20.58 4.67 -10.73
CA GLY A 18 19.50 4.53 -9.75
C GLY A 18 18.12 4.72 -10.37
N CYS A 19 17.96 5.70 -11.26
CA CYS A 19 16.72 5.90 -12.01
C CYS A 19 16.38 4.67 -12.85
N LEU A 20 17.33 4.17 -13.64
CA LEU A 20 17.15 2.96 -14.44
C LEU A 20 16.81 1.74 -13.57
N ALA A 21 17.51 1.55 -12.45
CA ALA A 21 17.27 0.44 -11.54
C ALA A 21 15.85 0.51 -10.93
N MET A 22 15.39 1.69 -10.55
CA MET A 22 14.02 1.89 -10.04
C MET A 22 12.97 1.60 -11.13
N MET A 23 13.20 2.06 -12.36
CA MET A 23 12.31 1.77 -13.50
C MET A 23 12.26 0.27 -13.80
N ASP A 24 13.41 -0.40 -13.81
CA ASP A 24 13.52 -1.83 -14.05
C ASP A 24 12.89 -2.67 -12.93
N ALA A 25 12.94 -2.18 -11.68
CA ALA A 25 12.30 -2.79 -10.53
C ALA A 25 10.76 -2.60 -10.48
N GLY A 26 10.21 -1.75 -11.35
CA GLY A 26 8.77 -1.46 -11.39
C GLY A 26 8.32 -0.42 -10.36
N VAL A 27 9.24 0.43 -9.88
CA VAL A 27 8.90 1.56 -9.02
C VAL A 27 8.14 2.60 -9.85
N PRO A 28 6.97 3.09 -9.39
CA PRO A 28 6.15 4.06 -10.14
C PRO A 28 6.75 5.48 -10.03
N ILE A 29 7.90 5.70 -10.66
CA ILE A 29 8.49 7.04 -10.76
C ILE A 29 7.63 7.92 -11.65
N LYS A 30 7.45 9.19 -11.26
CA LYS A 30 6.61 10.13 -12.03
C LYS A 30 7.21 10.42 -13.40
N ARG A 31 8.49 10.78 -13.42
CA ARG A 31 9.26 11.13 -14.62
C ARG A 31 10.72 10.70 -14.40
N PRO A 32 11.38 10.11 -15.40
CA PRO A 32 12.78 9.70 -15.32
C PRO A 32 13.70 10.93 -15.25
N VAL A 33 14.77 10.82 -14.48
CA VAL A 33 15.74 11.90 -14.25
C VAL A 33 17.13 11.45 -14.66
N SER A 34 17.94 12.38 -15.16
CA SER A 34 19.36 12.17 -15.41
C SER A 34 20.18 13.26 -14.73
N GLY A 35 21.47 12.99 -14.52
CA GLY A 35 22.43 13.94 -13.97
C GLY A 35 23.59 14.17 -14.93
N ILE A 36 24.20 15.34 -14.86
CA ILE A 36 25.44 15.67 -15.56
C ILE A 36 26.35 16.49 -14.63
N ALA A 37 27.65 16.28 -14.75
CA ALA A 37 28.66 17.12 -14.12
C ALA A 37 29.24 18.09 -15.14
N MET A 38 29.44 19.31 -14.70
CA MET A 38 29.83 20.43 -15.51
C MET A 38 31.00 21.11 -14.85
N GLY A 39 31.91 21.64 -15.64
CA GLY A 39 33.05 22.41 -15.18
C GLY A 39 33.14 23.74 -15.89
N LEU A 40 33.97 24.62 -15.36
CA LEU A 40 34.22 25.92 -15.93
C LEU A 40 35.68 26.29 -15.74
N ILE A 41 36.29 26.84 -16.79
CA ILE A 41 37.63 27.44 -16.76
C ILE A 41 37.47 28.92 -17.11
N LEU A 42 38.00 29.80 -16.26
CA LEU A 42 37.93 31.25 -16.37
C LEU A 42 39.34 31.85 -16.40
N GLU A 43 39.69 32.51 -17.50
CA GLU A 43 40.97 33.20 -17.64
C GLU A 43 40.73 34.64 -18.12
N GLY A 44 40.77 35.59 -17.18
CA GLY A 44 40.37 36.98 -17.43
C GLY A 44 38.91 37.04 -17.86
N ASP A 45 38.66 37.56 -19.07
CA ASP A 45 37.31 37.65 -19.64
C ASP A 45 36.91 36.41 -20.47
N ARG A 46 37.80 35.41 -20.60
CA ARG A 46 37.53 34.19 -21.39
C ARG A 46 37.01 33.10 -20.48
N CYS A 47 35.88 32.50 -20.87
CA CYS A 47 35.26 31.41 -20.15
C CYS A 47 35.08 30.20 -21.09
N ALA A 48 35.40 29.00 -20.60
CA ALA A 48 35.09 27.74 -21.24
C ALA A 48 34.22 26.89 -20.30
N ILE A 49 33.05 26.46 -20.78
CA ILE A 49 32.13 25.57 -20.05
C ILE A 49 32.34 24.14 -20.55
N LEU A 50 32.67 23.25 -19.63
CA LEU A 50 32.95 21.84 -19.91
C LEU A 50 31.74 20.98 -19.52
N SER A 51 31.40 20.02 -20.38
CA SER A 51 30.30 19.07 -20.16
C SER A 51 30.84 17.67 -19.88
N ASP A 52 30.24 17.00 -18.90
CA ASP A 52 30.63 15.65 -18.44
C ASP A 52 32.11 15.56 -18.07
N ILE A 53 32.50 16.43 -17.13
CA ILE A 53 33.90 16.60 -16.77
C ILE A 53 34.56 15.34 -16.24
N LEU A 54 35.82 15.18 -16.61
CA LEU A 54 36.73 14.22 -16.04
C LEU A 54 37.23 14.67 -14.66
N GLY A 55 37.77 13.73 -13.88
CA GLY A 55 38.36 14.06 -12.58
C GLY A 55 39.51 15.07 -12.66
N LEU A 56 40.27 15.07 -13.76
CA LEU A 56 41.34 16.05 -14.00
C LEU A 56 40.77 17.45 -14.31
N GLU A 57 39.69 17.52 -15.08
CA GLU A 57 39.03 18.78 -15.44
C GLU A 57 38.33 19.43 -14.25
N ASP A 58 37.80 18.63 -13.32
CA ASP A 58 37.32 19.11 -12.01
C ASP A 58 38.47 19.68 -11.17
N ALA A 59 39.56 18.92 -11.03
CA ALA A 59 40.69 19.31 -10.20
C ALA A 59 41.37 20.62 -10.67
N LEU A 60 41.35 20.89 -11.98
CA LEU A 60 41.97 22.06 -12.59
C LEU A 60 40.96 23.19 -12.92
N GLY A 61 39.66 22.92 -12.84
CA GLY A 61 38.61 23.88 -13.14
C GLY A 61 38.39 24.89 -12.02
N ASP A 62 37.87 26.06 -12.40
CA ASP A 62 37.60 27.21 -11.53
C ASP A 62 36.21 27.15 -10.87
N MET A 63 35.33 26.33 -11.43
CA MET A 63 34.05 25.94 -10.83
C MET A 63 33.65 24.57 -11.34
N ASP A 64 33.04 23.77 -10.46
CA ASP A 64 32.33 22.56 -10.83
C ASP A 64 30.90 22.58 -10.30
N PHE A 65 29.97 22.04 -11.07
CA PHE A 65 28.60 21.85 -10.60
C PHE A 65 28.00 20.56 -11.14
N LYS A 66 27.12 20.00 -10.33
CA LYS A 66 26.40 18.75 -10.59
C LYS A 66 24.92 19.09 -10.60
N ILE A 67 24.24 18.70 -11.66
CA ILE A 67 22.85 19.06 -11.87
C ILE A 67 22.05 17.84 -12.31
N THR A 68 20.92 17.64 -11.65
CA THR A 68 20.00 16.53 -11.90
C THR A 68 18.62 17.07 -12.20
N GLY A 69 17.88 16.40 -13.07
CA GLY A 69 16.54 16.80 -13.44
C GLY A 69 15.94 15.93 -14.53
N ASP A 70 14.72 16.25 -14.89
CA ASP A 70 13.97 15.64 -15.98
C ASP A 70 13.89 16.64 -17.16
N GLY A 71 13.01 16.34 -18.13
CA GLY A 71 12.76 17.18 -19.29
C GLY A 71 12.07 18.52 -18.99
N GLU A 72 11.42 18.67 -17.84
CA GLU A 72 10.69 19.90 -17.47
C GLU A 72 11.44 20.75 -16.45
N GLY A 73 12.30 20.15 -15.62
CA GLY A 73 12.92 20.89 -14.52
C GLY A 73 14.14 20.24 -13.90
N ILE A 74 14.70 20.97 -12.94
CA ILE A 74 15.83 20.55 -12.10
C ILE A 74 15.27 20.00 -10.79
N THR A 75 15.77 18.85 -10.36
CA THR A 75 15.40 18.24 -9.08
C THR A 75 16.49 18.40 -8.03
N ALA A 76 17.76 18.52 -8.45
CA ALA A 76 18.87 18.80 -7.56
C ALA A 76 19.96 19.60 -8.28
N PHE A 77 20.62 20.48 -7.53
CA PHE A 77 21.73 21.31 -8.00
C PHE A 77 22.76 21.42 -6.87
N GLN A 78 24.01 21.11 -7.18
CA GLN A 78 25.16 21.25 -6.29
C GLN A 78 26.24 22.00 -7.06
N MET A 79 26.90 22.96 -6.44
CA MET A 79 27.91 23.80 -7.07
C MET A 79 29.01 24.12 -6.08
N ASP A 80 30.25 24.12 -6.58
CA ASP A 80 31.45 24.52 -5.86
C ASP A 80 32.22 25.54 -6.72
N ILE A 81 32.45 26.73 -6.15
CA ILE A 81 33.09 27.86 -6.83
C ILE A 81 34.45 28.07 -6.19
N LYS A 82 35.51 28.03 -7.00
CA LYS A 82 36.89 28.14 -6.53
C LYS A 82 37.49 29.54 -6.78
N VAL A 83 36.85 30.36 -7.61
CA VAL A 83 37.31 31.71 -8.00
C VAL A 83 36.20 32.77 -7.95
N GLU A 84 36.60 34.04 -7.89
CA GLU A 84 35.70 35.17 -8.14
C GLU A 84 35.57 35.44 -9.65
N GLY A 85 34.53 36.19 -10.07
CA GLY A 85 34.35 36.62 -11.46
C GLY A 85 33.32 35.83 -12.28
N ILE A 86 32.67 34.82 -11.69
CA ILE A 86 31.57 34.09 -12.33
C ILE A 86 30.31 34.94 -12.31
N THR A 87 29.90 35.43 -13.48
CA THR A 87 28.71 36.29 -13.64
C THR A 87 27.42 35.48 -13.80
N ILE A 88 26.28 36.13 -13.61
CA ILE A 88 24.96 35.53 -13.84
C ILE A 88 24.80 35.08 -15.31
N ASP A 89 25.40 35.81 -16.25
CA ASP A 89 25.31 35.49 -17.67
C ASP A 89 26.08 34.20 -17.99
N ILE A 90 27.28 34.04 -17.44
CA ILE A 90 28.07 32.82 -17.52
C ILE A 90 27.29 31.64 -16.93
N MET A 91 26.68 31.82 -15.75
CA MET A 91 25.85 30.78 -15.13
C MET A 91 24.65 30.39 -15.98
N ARG A 92 24.03 31.35 -16.67
CA ARG A 92 22.89 31.08 -17.56
C ARG A 92 23.30 30.21 -18.75
N GLU A 93 24.45 30.51 -19.35
CA GLU A 93 25.03 29.70 -20.43
C GLU A 93 25.40 28.30 -19.93
N ALA A 94 26.04 28.21 -18.77
CA ALA A 94 26.42 26.94 -18.17
C ALA A 94 25.21 26.04 -17.88
N LEU A 95 24.12 26.61 -17.34
CA LEU A 95 22.88 25.88 -17.11
C LEU A 95 22.16 25.47 -18.40
N ALA A 96 22.25 26.28 -19.46
CA ALA A 96 21.69 25.94 -20.77
C ALA A 96 22.43 24.73 -21.37
N GLN A 97 23.77 24.76 -21.39
CA GLN A 97 24.60 23.65 -21.85
C GLN A 97 24.38 22.39 -21.00
N ALA A 98 24.24 22.55 -19.68
CA ALA A 98 23.95 21.43 -18.79
C ALA A 98 22.56 20.82 -19.03
N LYS A 99 21.55 21.63 -19.40
CA LYS A 99 20.23 21.12 -19.79
C LYS A 99 20.34 20.25 -21.04
N GLU A 100 21.09 20.68 -22.05
CA GLU A 100 21.30 19.91 -23.28
C GLU A 100 21.98 18.57 -22.98
N GLY A 101 23.07 18.59 -22.22
CA GLY A 101 23.78 17.37 -21.82
C GLY A 101 22.91 16.42 -20.98
N ARG A 102 22.12 16.96 -20.04
CA ARG A 102 21.19 16.17 -19.24
C ARG A 102 20.12 15.49 -20.11
N ILE A 103 19.52 16.22 -21.04
CA ILE A 103 18.51 15.67 -21.97
C ILE A 103 19.13 14.61 -22.87
N HIS A 104 20.38 14.81 -23.32
CA HIS A 104 21.12 13.82 -24.09
C HIS A 104 21.29 12.50 -23.31
N ILE A 105 21.78 12.57 -22.07
CA ILE A 105 21.94 11.41 -21.18
C ILE A 105 20.59 10.73 -20.92
N LEU A 106 19.53 11.51 -20.67
CA LEU A 106 18.19 10.97 -20.48
C LEU A 106 17.71 10.21 -21.72
N GLY A 107 17.97 10.74 -22.92
CA GLY A 107 17.66 10.05 -24.17
C GLY A 107 18.34 8.68 -24.25
N LYS A 108 19.64 8.60 -23.89
CA LYS A 108 20.38 7.33 -23.85
C LYS A 108 19.85 6.34 -22.81
N MET A 109 19.40 6.82 -21.66
CA MET A 109 18.73 5.98 -20.67
C MET A 109 17.42 5.39 -21.21
N LEU A 110 16.61 6.21 -21.88
CA LEU A 110 15.30 5.81 -22.41
C LEU A 110 15.38 4.93 -23.66
N GLU A 111 16.49 4.95 -24.40
CA GLU A 111 16.78 3.96 -25.45
C GLU A 111 16.82 2.52 -24.88
N VAL A 112 17.22 2.36 -23.61
CA VAL A 112 17.35 1.05 -22.95
C VAL A 112 16.12 0.71 -22.10
N VAL A 113 15.62 1.67 -21.32
CA VAL A 113 14.43 1.50 -20.47
C VAL A 113 13.44 2.63 -20.78
N PRO A 114 12.53 2.44 -21.76
CA PRO A 114 11.62 3.51 -22.21
C PRO A 114 10.61 3.95 -21.15
N GLU A 115 10.13 3.01 -20.33
CA GLU A 115 9.13 3.25 -19.29
C GLU A 115 9.38 2.35 -18.06
N PRO A 116 8.92 2.74 -16.86
CA PRO A 116 8.96 1.87 -15.68
C PRO A 116 8.18 0.58 -15.93
N LYS A 117 8.69 -0.57 -15.46
CA LYS A 117 7.95 -1.83 -15.56
C LYS A 117 6.62 -1.72 -14.83
N LYS A 118 5.57 -2.28 -15.44
CA LYS A 118 4.21 -2.29 -14.86
C LYS A 118 4.09 -3.21 -13.65
N GLU A 119 4.91 -4.25 -13.60
CA GLU A 119 4.87 -5.25 -12.54
C GLU A 119 6.21 -5.28 -11.81
N MET A 120 6.14 -5.19 -10.48
CA MET A 120 7.29 -5.45 -9.61
C MET A 120 7.63 -6.94 -9.64
N SER A 121 8.92 -7.24 -9.49
CA SER A 121 9.46 -8.61 -9.39
C SER A 121 8.65 -9.48 -8.42
N ILE A 122 8.46 -10.76 -8.76
CA ILE A 122 7.80 -11.74 -7.90
C ILE A 122 8.54 -11.98 -6.57
N TYR A 123 9.83 -11.66 -6.54
CA TYR A 123 10.67 -11.79 -5.34
C TYR A 123 10.70 -10.49 -4.53
N ALA A 124 10.22 -9.38 -5.09
CA ALA A 124 10.16 -8.13 -4.36
C ALA A 124 9.03 -8.22 -3.32
N PRO A 125 9.30 -7.90 -2.04
CA PRO A 125 8.25 -7.79 -1.04
C PRO A 125 7.29 -6.69 -1.48
N ARG A 126 6.02 -7.04 -1.60
CA ARG A 126 4.95 -6.10 -1.91
C ARG A 126 4.35 -5.62 -0.61
N ILE A 127 3.95 -4.35 -0.60
CA ILE A 127 3.23 -3.75 0.53
C ILE A 127 1.86 -3.35 -0.01
N GLU A 128 0.82 -4.00 0.51
CA GLU A 128 -0.56 -3.55 0.30
C GLU A 128 -1.03 -2.77 1.52
N THR A 129 -1.76 -1.69 1.27
CA THR A 129 -2.28 -0.82 2.32
C THR A 129 -3.80 -0.84 2.32
N ILE A 130 -4.40 -1.05 3.50
CA ILE A 130 -5.83 -1.03 3.72
C ILE A 130 -6.14 0.05 4.75
N LYS A 131 -7.15 0.88 4.49
CA LYS A 131 -7.62 1.88 5.44
C LYS A 131 -8.89 1.39 6.13
N ILE A 132 -8.86 1.34 7.47
CA ILE A 132 -9.98 0.96 8.32
C ILE A 132 -10.40 2.15 9.20
N ASN A 133 -11.57 2.04 9.83
CA ASN A 133 -11.96 3.01 10.85
C ASN A 133 -11.04 2.88 12.08
N PRO A 134 -10.44 3.96 12.60
CA PRO A 134 -9.58 3.91 13.78
C PRO A 134 -10.21 3.21 14.99
N SER A 135 -11.54 3.29 15.15
CA SER A 135 -12.25 2.58 16.23
C SER A 135 -12.14 1.05 16.17
N LYS A 136 -11.81 0.50 14.99
CA LYS A 136 -11.68 -0.95 14.75
C LYS A 136 -10.26 -1.47 14.87
N ILE A 137 -9.27 -0.61 15.11
CA ILE A 137 -7.86 -1.01 15.31
C ILE A 137 -7.76 -2.04 16.45
N ALA A 138 -8.41 -1.77 17.58
CA ALA A 138 -8.42 -2.68 18.72
C ALA A 138 -9.03 -4.06 18.38
N THR A 139 -10.00 -4.12 17.47
CA THR A 139 -10.59 -5.37 16.98
C THR A 139 -9.60 -6.16 16.13
N VAL A 140 -8.80 -5.50 15.28
CA VAL A 140 -7.80 -6.18 14.44
C VAL A 140 -6.62 -6.69 15.27
N ILE A 141 -6.15 -5.88 16.24
CA ILE A 141 -5.03 -6.25 17.12
C ILE A 141 -5.45 -7.39 18.08
N GLY A 142 -6.66 -7.28 18.64
CA GLY A 142 -7.18 -8.17 19.67
C GLY A 142 -6.47 -8.00 21.03
N PRO A 143 -6.95 -8.66 22.09
CA PRO A 143 -6.37 -8.54 23.43
C PRO A 143 -4.88 -8.92 23.45
N GLY A 144 -4.02 -7.99 23.84
CA GLY A 144 -2.57 -8.20 23.91
C GLY A 144 -1.90 -8.51 22.56
N GLY A 145 -2.53 -8.17 21.43
CA GLY A 145 -2.00 -8.47 20.10
C GLY A 145 -2.18 -9.93 19.66
N LYS A 146 -2.99 -10.73 20.37
CA LYS A 146 -3.17 -12.15 20.07
C LYS A 146 -3.72 -12.39 18.67
N GLN A 147 -4.66 -11.55 18.22
CA GLN A 147 -5.34 -11.75 16.95
C GLN A 147 -4.41 -11.41 15.78
N ILE A 148 -3.75 -10.26 15.83
CA ILE A 148 -2.79 -9.89 14.79
C ILE A 148 -1.62 -10.87 14.69
N ARG A 149 -1.12 -11.39 15.82
CA ARG A 149 -0.08 -12.43 15.84
C ARG A 149 -0.56 -13.74 15.20
N ALA A 150 -1.81 -14.15 15.44
CA ALA A 150 -2.38 -15.33 14.80
C ALA A 150 -2.49 -15.16 13.27
N ILE A 151 -2.83 -13.97 12.79
CA ILE A 151 -2.87 -13.67 11.34
C ILE A 151 -1.45 -13.76 10.75
N ILE A 152 -0.47 -13.16 11.41
CA ILE A 152 0.94 -13.20 11.01
C ILE A 152 1.46 -14.65 10.98
N GLU A 153 1.16 -15.45 12.00
CA GLU A 153 1.59 -16.85 12.10
C GLU A 153 0.91 -17.74 11.04
N GLN A 154 -0.37 -17.51 10.77
CA GLN A 154 -1.14 -18.27 9.78
C GLN A 154 -0.72 -17.97 8.34
N THR A 155 -0.39 -16.71 8.04
CA THR A 155 -0.16 -16.25 6.67
C THR A 155 1.32 -16.01 6.35
N GLY A 156 2.17 -15.86 7.36
CA GLY A 156 3.60 -15.54 7.19
C GLY A 156 3.88 -14.12 6.69
N VAL A 157 2.88 -13.23 6.70
CA VAL A 157 3.05 -11.83 6.28
C VAL A 157 3.51 -10.95 7.44
N GLN A 158 4.12 -9.80 7.14
CA GLN A 158 4.34 -8.75 8.13
C GLN A 158 3.17 -7.76 8.09
N ILE A 159 2.68 -7.35 9.26
CA ILE A 159 1.59 -6.38 9.37
C ILE A 159 2.01 -5.25 10.30
N ASP A 160 1.88 -4.02 9.81
CA ASP A 160 2.04 -2.80 10.58
C ASP A 160 0.72 -2.02 10.59
N ILE A 161 0.36 -1.42 11.72
CA ILE A 161 -0.89 -0.67 11.88
C ILE A 161 -0.55 0.66 12.55
N ASN A 162 -0.96 1.76 11.93
CA ASN A 162 -0.81 3.09 12.51
C ASN A 162 -2.08 3.58 13.23
N ASP A 163 -1.95 4.67 13.97
CA ASP A 163 -3.04 5.26 14.77
C ASP A 163 -4.16 5.86 13.90
N GLU A 164 -3.89 6.14 12.62
CA GLU A 164 -4.87 6.60 11.63
C GLU A 164 -5.71 5.47 11.01
N GLY A 165 -5.49 4.22 11.42
CA GLY A 165 -6.21 3.05 10.91
C GLY A 165 -5.71 2.58 9.54
N VAL A 166 -4.48 2.90 9.19
CA VAL A 166 -3.80 2.39 7.99
C VAL A 166 -3.06 1.12 8.36
N ILE A 167 -3.43 0.02 7.72
CA ILE A 167 -2.84 -1.30 7.88
C ILE A 167 -1.96 -1.58 6.66
N SER A 168 -0.67 -1.78 6.88
CA SER A 168 0.29 -2.16 5.83
C SER A 168 0.62 -3.65 5.96
N ILE A 169 0.30 -4.42 4.92
CA ILE A 169 0.56 -5.85 4.83
C ILE A 169 1.72 -6.06 3.86
N ALA A 170 2.83 -6.59 4.34
CA ALA A 170 4.02 -6.83 3.53
C ALA A 170 4.32 -8.33 3.38
N SER A 171 4.48 -8.80 2.15
CA SER A 171 4.94 -10.17 1.85
C SER A 171 5.47 -10.29 0.42
N SER A 172 6.33 -11.28 0.18
CA SER A 172 6.75 -11.70 -1.17
C SER A 172 5.78 -12.68 -1.82
N ASN A 173 4.79 -13.21 -1.07
CA ASN A 173 3.79 -14.13 -1.58
C ASN A 173 2.41 -13.45 -1.71
N ASN A 174 1.93 -13.32 -2.95
CA ASN A 174 0.63 -12.68 -3.25
C ASN A 174 -0.55 -13.42 -2.60
N ASP A 175 -0.53 -14.74 -2.55
CA ASP A 175 -1.63 -15.53 -1.98
C ASP A 175 -1.72 -15.33 -0.46
N ALA A 176 -0.56 -15.27 0.20
CA ALA A 176 -0.47 -14.97 1.63
C ALA A 176 -0.99 -13.57 1.96
N MET A 177 -0.64 -12.56 1.14
CA MET A 177 -1.19 -11.21 1.30
C MET A 177 -2.70 -11.17 1.11
N ALA A 178 -3.21 -11.81 0.05
CA ALA A 178 -4.64 -11.85 -0.24
C ALA A 178 -5.42 -12.53 0.89
N GLN A 179 -4.87 -13.60 1.47
CA GLN A 179 -5.45 -14.26 2.62
C GLN A 179 -5.46 -13.36 3.87
N ALA A 180 -4.34 -12.70 4.19
CA ALA A 180 -4.26 -11.79 5.32
C ALA A 180 -5.24 -10.61 5.18
N LYS A 181 -5.31 -10.03 3.98
CA LYS A 181 -6.26 -8.98 3.62
C LYS A 181 -7.70 -9.41 3.83
N ALA A 182 -8.09 -10.58 3.30
CA ALA A 182 -9.44 -11.11 3.46
C ALA A 182 -9.81 -11.34 4.93
N ILE A 183 -8.87 -11.81 5.75
CA ILE A 183 -9.10 -11.98 7.19
C ILE A 183 -9.34 -10.62 7.86
N ILE A 184 -8.49 -9.62 7.59
CA ILE A 184 -8.60 -8.28 8.18
C ILE A 184 -9.90 -7.59 7.73
N GLU A 185 -10.22 -7.64 6.45
CA GLU A 185 -11.49 -7.14 5.89
C GLU A 185 -12.69 -7.82 6.56
N GLY A 186 -12.64 -9.12 6.80
CA GLY A 186 -13.66 -9.86 7.53
C GLY A 186 -13.85 -9.39 8.98
N LEU A 187 -12.77 -9.04 9.68
CA LEU A 187 -12.81 -8.54 11.07
C LEU A 187 -13.40 -7.12 11.16
N VAL A 188 -13.11 -6.28 10.17
CA VAL A 188 -13.56 -4.88 10.14
C VAL A 188 -14.85 -4.69 9.37
N SER A 189 -15.35 -5.69 8.65
CA SER A 189 -16.62 -5.60 7.94
C SER A 189 -17.74 -5.29 8.94
N ASP A 190 -18.52 -4.26 8.63
CA ASP A 190 -19.69 -3.94 9.43
C ASP A 190 -20.79 -4.97 9.21
N VAL A 191 -21.50 -5.24 10.29
CA VAL A 191 -22.71 -6.04 10.24
C VAL A 191 -23.85 -5.11 9.83
N GLU A 192 -24.51 -5.40 8.72
CA GLU A 192 -25.63 -4.60 8.25
C GLU A 192 -26.93 -5.08 8.91
N VAL A 193 -27.66 -4.14 9.50
CA VAL A 193 -29.02 -4.40 9.97
C VAL A 193 -29.90 -4.79 8.78
N ASN A 194 -30.79 -5.75 8.99
CA ASN A 194 -31.64 -6.40 8.01
C ASN A 194 -30.98 -7.32 6.98
N LYS A 195 -29.67 -7.54 7.03
CA LYS A 195 -29.00 -8.52 6.15
C LYS A 195 -29.09 -9.93 6.72
N ILE A 196 -29.19 -10.91 5.82
CA ILE A 196 -29.20 -12.34 6.16
C ILE A 196 -27.76 -12.85 6.09
N TYR A 197 -27.30 -13.46 7.17
CA TYR A 197 -25.98 -14.08 7.28
C TYR A 197 -26.11 -15.59 7.46
N HIS A 198 -25.10 -16.30 6.96
CA HIS A 198 -24.90 -17.72 7.20
C HIS A 198 -23.86 -17.85 8.31
N GLY A 199 -24.33 -18.12 9.53
CA GLY A 199 -23.47 -18.21 10.69
C GLY A 199 -23.33 -19.63 11.22
N LYS A 200 -22.41 -19.79 12.18
CA LYS A 200 -22.20 -21.04 12.91
C LYS A 200 -22.55 -20.83 14.38
N VAL A 201 -23.25 -21.79 14.97
CA VAL A 201 -23.60 -21.74 16.39
C VAL A 201 -22.34 -21.90 17.24
N THR A 202 -22.02 -20.89 18.05
CA THR A 202 -20.86 -20.94 18.96
C THR A 202 -21.23 -21.48 20.32
N SER A 203 -22.39 -21.09 20.85
CA SER A 203 -22.91 -21.61 22.12
C SER A 203 -24.44 -21.60 22.18
N VAL A 204 -25.01 -22.59 22.88
CA VAL A 204 -26.45 -22.70 23.18
C VAL A 204 -26.69 -22.43 24.66
N VAL A 205 -27.61 -21.53 24.98
CA VAL A 205 -28.00 -21.17 26.34
C VAL A 205 -29.52 -21.29 26.53
N GLN A 206 -30.03 -21.28 27.77
CA GLN A 206 -31.45 -21.51 28.04
C GLN A 206 -32.40 -20.50 27.37
N PHE A 207 -31.94 -19.27 27.13
CA PHE A 207 -32.74 -18.18 26.57
C PHE A 207 -32.46 -17.89 25.08
N GLY A 208 -31.58 -18.66 24.43
CA GLY A 208 -31.24 -18.41 23.03
C GLY A 208 -29.98 -19.12 22.55
N VAL A 209 -29.53 -18.72 21.37
CA VAL A 209 -28.36 -19.31 20.71
C VAL A 209 -27.44 -18.19 20.24
N PHE A 210 -26.16 -18.32 20.55
CA PHE A 210 -25.13 -17.45 20.02
C PHE A 210 -24.63 -17.96 18.69
N VAL A 211 -24.58 -17.06 17.72
CA VAL A 211 -24.21 -17.36 16.33
C VAL A 211 -23.13 -16.40 15.89
N GLU A 212 -22.00 -16.94 15.46
CA GLU A 212 -20.95 -16.18 14.80
C GLU A 212 -21.33 -15.99 13.33
N ILE A 213 -21.54 -14.74 12.92
CA ILE A 213 -22.01 -14.38 11.57
C ILE A 213 -20.89 -13.84 10.67
N LEU A 214 -19.83 -13.31 11.28
CA LEU A 214 -18.57 -12.91 10.68
C LEU A 214 -17.45 -13.23 11.69
N PRO A 215 -16.20 -13.43 11.25
CA PRO A 215 -15.09 -13.70 12.16
C PRO A 215 -15.02 -12.69 13.31
N GLY A 216 -15.15 -13.18 14.56
CA GLY A 216 -15.12 -12.33 15.76
C GLY A 216 -16.36 -11.47 16.00
N LYS A 217 -17.44 -11.66 15.22
CA LYS A 217 -18.74 -10.98 15.40
C LYS A 217 -19.82 -12.02 15.73
N GLU A 218 -20.16 -12.08 17.02
CA GLU A 218 -21.19 -12.95 17.56
C GLU A 218 -22.47 -12.17 17.88
N GLY A 219 -23.62 -12.78 17.57
CA GLY A 219 -24.93 -12.25 17.91
C GLY A 219 -25.79 -13.26 18.64
N LEU A 220 -26.77 -12.75 19.40
CA LEU A 220 -27.73 -13.57 20.12
C LEU A 220 -29.03 -13.69 19.33
N CYS A 221 -29.41 -14.93 19.01
CA CYS A 221 -30.75 -15.27 18.57
C CYS A 221 -31.57 -15.71 19.79
N HIS A 222 -32.46 -14.84 20.27
CA HIS A 222 -33.32 -15.15 21.42
C HIS A 222 -34.29 -16.30 21.09
N ILE A 223 -34.74 -17.05 22.10
CA ILE A 223 -35.66 -18.20 21.90
C ILE A 223 -36.95 -17.82 21.15
N SER A 224 -37.46 -16.60 21.37
CA SER A 224 -38.64 -16.08 20.67
C SER A 224 -38.41 -15.78 19.18
N GLU A 225 -37.16 -15.65 18.77
CA GLU A 225 -36.74 -15.31 17.41
C GLU A 225 -36.21 -16.53 16.62
N LEU A 226 -36.21 -17.72 17.23
CA LEU A 226 -35.72 -18.96 16.64
C LEU A 226 -36.74 -19.62 15.69
N SER A 227 -38.02 -19.65 16.09
CA SER A 227 -39.11 -20.31 15.36
C SER A 227 -40.45 -19.66 15.72
N ASP A 228 -41.46 -19.84 14.85
CA ASP A 228 -42.86 -19.47 15.14
C ASP A 228 -43.55 -20.45 16.10
N GLU A 229 -43.05 -21.68 16.18
CA GLU A 229 -43.56 -22.71 17.10
C GLU A 229 -42.94 -22.56 18.49
N ARG A 230 -43.69 -22.96 19.54
CA ARG A 230 -43.24 -22.89 20.93
C ARG A 230 -42.14 -23.93 21.18
N VAL A 231 -40.89 -23.51 21.05
CA VAL A 231 -39.71 -24.34 21.35
C VAL A 231 -39.65 -24.59 22.86
N GLN A 232 -39.91 -25.82 23.30
CA GLN A 232 -39.84 -26.20 24.71
C GLN A 232 -38.40 -26.46 25.19
N ASN A 233 -37.52 -26.97 24.32
CA ASN A 233 -36.14 -27.27 24.66
C ASN A 233 -35.18 -26.94 23.50
N ILE A 234 -34.42 -25.85 23.58
CA ILE A 234 -33.50 -25.41 22.51
C ILE A 234 -32.41 -26.46 22.24
N PHE A 235 -31.95 -27.14 23.30
CA PHE A 235 -30.84 -28.10 23.25
C PHE A 235 -31.14 -29.34 22.39
N GLU A 236 -32.41 -29.62 22.09
CA GLU A 236 -32.80 -30.72 21.22
C GLU A 236 -32.81 -30.35 19.73
N TYR A 237 -32.93 -29.05 19.42
CA TYR A 237 -33.11 -28.56 18.05
C TYR A 237 -31.84 -27.98 17.43
N ILE A 238 -30.92 -27.47 18.24
CA ILE A 238 -29.70 -26.79 17.77
C ILE A 238 -28.53 -27.21 18.63
N LYS A 239 -27.45 -27.64 17.98
CA LYS A 239 -26.20 -28.02 18.63
C LYS A 239 -25.10 -26.99 18.35
N ASN A 240 -24.11 -26.96 19.25
CA ASN A 240 -22.90 -26.20 19.04
C ASN A 240 -22.22 -26.66 17.74
N GLY A 241 -21.90 -25.70 16.88
CA GLY A 241 -21.29 -25.92 15.59
C GLY A 241 -22.24 -26.07 14.42
N ASP A 242 -23.56 -26.08 14.64
CA ASP A 242 -24.52 -26.19 13.55
C ASP A 242 -24.54 -24.92 12.68
N PRO A 243 -24.63 -25.07 11.34
CA PRO A 243 -24.83 -23.94 10.45
C PRO A 243 -26.28 -23.44 10.53
N ILE A 244 -26.46 -22.12 10.69
CA ILE A 244 -27.78 -21.49 10.82
C ILE A 244 -27.84 -20.18 10.03
N LYS A 245 -28.96 -19.96 9.32
CA LYS A 245 -29.23 -18.67 8.66
C LYS A 245 -29.98 -17.76 9.62
N VAL A 246 -29.51 -16.53 9.77
CA VAL A 246 -30.06 -15.54 10.70
C VAL A 246 -30.04 -14.15 10.08
N LYS A 247 -31.08 -13.37 10.34
CA LYS A 247 -31.18 -11.96 9.94
C LYS A 247 -30.81 -11.08 11.12
N VAL A 248 -30.00 -10.05 10.89
CA VAL A 248 -29.68 -9.05 11.92
C VAL A 248 -30.89 -8.13 12.06
N LEU A 249 -31.52 -8.10 13.22
CA LEU A 249 -32.65 -7.24 13.50
C LEU A 249 -32.21 -5.85 13.96
N ASP A 250 -31.20 -5.81 14.81
CA ASP A 250 -30.74 -4.58 15.44
C ASP A 250 -29.33 -4.75 16.02
N ILE A 251 -28.65 -3.63 16.27
CA ILE A 251 -27.36 -3.55 16.94
C ILE A 251 -27.54 -2.62 18.13
N ASN A 252 -27.41 -3.15 19.35
CA ASN A 252 -27.59 -2.32 20.54
C ASN A 252 -26.42 -1.33 20.74
N GLU A 253 -26.58 -0.38 21.65
CA GLU A 253 -25.56 0.65 21.97
C GLU A 253 -24.21 0.07 22.43
N ARG A 254 -24.18 -1.20 22.86
CA ARG A 254 -22.96 -1.93 23.26
C ARG A 254 -22.36 -2.74 22.11
N GLY A 255 -22.88 -2.62 20.89
CA GLY A 255 -22.43 -3.34 19.70
C GLY A 255 -22.85 -4.82 19.65
N GLN A 256 -23.76 -5.26 20.52
CA GLN A 256 -24.27 -6.63 20.52
C GLN A 256 -25.37 -6.78 19.47
N LEU A 257 -25.25 -7.84 18.67
CA LEU A 257 -26.12 -8.08 17.53
C LEU A 257 -27.35 -8.88 17.97
N LYS A 258 -28.54 -8.36 17.66
CA LYS A 258 -29.80 -9.08 17.85
C LYS A 258 -30.15 -9.82 16.57
N LEU A 259 -30.21 -11.14 16.64
CA LEU A 259 -30.43 -12.01 15.49
C LEU A 259 -31.82 -12.62 15.51
N SER A 260 -32.39 -12.91 14.33
CA SER A 260 -33.64 -13.63 14.17
C SER A 260 -33.61 -14.60 13.00
N ARG A 261 -33.99 -15.84 13.28
CA ARG A 261 -34.26 -16.88 12.27
C ARG A 261 -35.71 -16.81 11.80
N LYS A 262 -36.63 -16.48 12.71
CA LYS A 262 -38.06 -16.30 12.43
C LYS A 262 -38.32 -15.25 11.36
N ALA A 263 -37.56 -14.15 11.34
CA ALA A 263 -37.66 -13.12 10.31
C ALA A 263 -37.32 -13.60 8.89
N ILE A 264 -36.62 -14.74 8.76
CA ILE A 264 -36.34 -15.40 7.46
C ILE A 264 -37.43 -16.41 7.12
N LEU A 265 -37.97 -17.11 8.13
CA LEU A 265 -39.06 -18.07 7.94
C LEU A 265 -40.33 -17.36 7.45
N ASN A 266 -40.63 -16.19 8.00
CA ASN A 266 -41.81 -15.39 7.64
C ASN A 266 -41.69 -14.62 6.31
N SER A 267 -40.48 -14.41 5.79
CA SER A 267 -40.28 -13.77 4.47
C SER A 267 -40.38 -14.75 3.29
N LYS A 268 -40.55 -16.05 3.55
CA LYS A 268 -40.76 -17.08 2.53
C LYS A 268 -42.24 -17.32 2.15
N THR A 269 -43.17 -16.49 2.62
CA THR A 269 -44.58 -16.57 2.20
C THR A 269 -44.96 -15.28 1.48
N PRO A 270 -44.97 -15.29 0.14
CA PRO A 270 -46.26 -15.16 -0.54
C PRO A 270 -46.50 -16.19 -1.67
N SER A 271 -47.74 -16.68 -1.71
CA SER A 271 -48.49 -17.26 -2.84
C SER A 271 -47.98 -18.56 -3.50
N GLN A 272 -48.40 -19.70 -2.95
CA GLN A 272 -49.06 -20.71 -3.79
C GLN A 272 -50.58 -20.49 -3.64
N GLU A 273 -51.14 -19.61 -4.47
CA GLU A 273 -52.57 -19.67 -4.76
C GLU A 273 -52.74 -20.25 -6.17
N VAL A 274 -53.34 -21.43 -6.15
CA VAL A 274 -53.93 -22.16 -7.27
C VAL A 274 -55.02 -21.28 -7.88
N HIS A 275 -55.00 -21.09 -9.20
CA HIS A 275 -56.23 -20.89 -9.97
C HIS A 275 -56.15 -21.71 -11.26
N GLY A 276 -57.25 -22.40 -11.50
CA GLY A 276 -57.52 -23.27 -12.65
C GLY A 276 -57.79 -22.50 -13.93
#